data_AF-A0A0D6KDB7-F1
#
_entry.id   AF-A0A0D6KDB7-F1
#
_cell.length_a   1.000
_cell.length_b   1.000
_cell.length_c   1.000
_cell.angle_alpha   90.00
_cell.angle_beta   90.00
_cell.angle_gamma   90.00
#
_symmetry.space_group_name_H-M   'P 1'
#
loop_
_entity.id
_entity.type
_entity.pdbx_description
1 polymer ?
#
loop_
_entity_poly.entity_id
_entity_poly.type
_entity_poly.pdbx_seq_one_letter_code
_entity_poly.pdbx_strand_id
1 'polypeptide(L)'
;MHEEIIIHTCLVQISKLGISGEKYPEKQYFWQISPILADGCREVWITLEWQTHPKDWTCGVLCKIAQDFQIQQCRLLTRNFAGEIVEQFLYDVAIGS
;
A
#
# COMPACT_ATOMS: atom_id res chain seq x y z
N MET A 1 5.89 -1.86 -17.39
CA MET A 1 6.18 -3.30 -17.23
C MET A 1 6.58 -3.69 -15.80
N HIS A 2 7.57 -3.06 -15.13
CA HIS A 2 7.87 -3.39 -13.72
C HIS A 2 6.89 -2.78 -12.70
N GLU A 3 6.42 -1.56 -12.94
CA GLU A 3 5.52 -0.87 -12.01
C GLU A 3 4.16 -1.58 -11.89
N GLU A 4 3.58 -2.04 -13.00
CA GLU A 4 2.32 -2.80 -13.01
C GLU A 4 2.41 -4.09 -12.20
N ILE A 5 3.55 -4.79 -12.26
CA ILE A 5 3.80 -6.00 -11.47
C ILE A 5 3.89 -5.66 -9.99
N ILE A 6 4.61 -4.59 -9.63
CA ILE A 6 4.74 -4.10 -8.25
C ILE A 6 3.35 -3.76 -7.67
N ILE A 7 2.56 -2.99 -8.40
CA ILE A 7 1.22 -2.58 -7.97
C ILE A 7 0.29 -3.79 -7.86
N HIS A 8 0.30 -4.69 -8.86
CA HIS A 8 -0.49 -5.90 -8.82
C HIS A 8 -0.15 -6.77 -7.61
N THR A 9 1.15 -6.90 -7.30
CA THR A 9 1.63 -7.62 -6.11
C THR A 9 1.08 -7.02 -4.82
N CYS A 10 1.12 -5.68 -4.67
CA CYS A 10 0.48 -4.98 -3.55
C CYS A 10 -1.00 -5.31 -3.45
N LEU A 11 -1.75 -5.15 -4.55
CA LEU A 11 -3.20 -5.33 -4.57
C LEU A 11 -3.61 -6.76 -4.21
N VAL A 12 -2.88 -7.77 -4.72
CA VAL A 12 -3.11 -9.18 -4.37
C VAL A 12 -2.87 -9.41 -2.88
N GLN A 13 -1.79 -8.87 -2.31
CA GLN A 13 -1.51 -9.03 -0.89
C GLN A 13 -2.55 -8.34 -0.02
N ILE A 14 -2.94 -7.11 -0.37
CA ILE A 14 -3.99 -6.34 0.32
C ILE A 14 -5.32 -7.11 0.30
N SER A 15 -5.69 -7.70 -0.83
CA SER A 15 -6.89 -8.54 -0.95
C SER A 15 -6.84 -9.76 -0.01
N LYS A 16 -5.69 -10.45 0.08
CA LYS A 16 -5.51 -11.59 1.01
C LYS A 16 -5.65 -11.20 2.48
N LEU A 17 -5.42 -9.93 2.81
CA LEU A 17 -5.55 -9.39 4.17
C LEU A 17 -7.01 -8.97 4.49
N GLY A 18 -7.97 -9.28 3.62
CA GLY A 18 -9.38 -8.93 3.79
C GLY A 18 -9.70 -7.47 3.43
N ILE A 19 -8.71 -6.70 2.99
CA ILE A 19 -8.91 -5.37 2.43
C ILE A 19 -9.28 -5.56 0.96
N SER A 20 -10.58 -5.72 0.70
CA SER A 20 -11.06 -5.98 -0.65
C SER A 20 -10.75 -4.80 -1.56
N GLY A 21 -9.77 -5.00 -2.45
CA GLY A 21 -9.55 -4.14 -3.61
C GLY A 21 -10.75 -4.11 -4.56
N GLU A 22 -11.65 -5.11 -4.46
CA GLU A 22 -12.86 -5.25 -5.29
C GLU A 22 -13.98 -4.28 -4.89
N LYS A 23 -13.90 -3.63 -3.71
CA LYS A 23 -14.76 -2.49 -3.37
C LYS A 23 -14.40 -1.21 -4.14
N TYR A 24 -13.22 -1.15 -4.74
CA TYR A 24 -12.76 -0.01 -5.52
C TYR A 24 -12.90 -0.38 -7.00
N PRO A 25 -14.07 -0.12 -7.62
CA PRO A 25 -14.32 -0.51 -8.98
C PRO A 25 -13.28 0.12 -9.91
N GLU A 26 -12.77 -0.70 -10.83
CA GLU A 26 -12.04 -0.30 -12.02
C GLU A 26 -11.15 0.96 -11.89
N LYS A 27 -9.90 0.75 -11.45
CA LYS A 27 -8.77 1.68 -11.66
C LYS A 27 -8.83 3.03 -10.93
N GLN A 28 -9.74 3.22 -9.97
CA GLN A 28 -9.76 4.41 -9.12
C GLN A 28 -8.85 4.25 -7.90
N TYR A 29 -7.58 3.93 -8.12
CA TYR A 29 -6.55 4.00 -7.09
C TYR A 29 -5.35 4.76 -7.64
N PHE A 30 -4.76 5.60 -6.81
CA PHE A 30 -3.54 6.34 -7.14
C PHE A 30 -2.38 5.69 -6.43
N TRP A 31 -1.26 5.52 -7.13
CA TRP A 31 -0.07 4.92 -6.55
C TRP A 31 1.14 5.84 -6.69
N GLN A 32 2.06 5.68 -5.75
CA GLN A 32 3.37 6.28 -5.80
C GLN A 32 4.40 5.22 -5.41
N ILE A 33 5.41 5.05 -6.26
CA ILE A 33 6.50 4.10 -6.03
C ILE A 33 7.74 4.92 -5.67
N SER A 34 8.27 4.68 -4.48
CA SER A 34 9.51 5.31 -4.03
C SER A 34 10.74 4.70 -4.75
N PRO A 35 11.86 5.44 -4.80
CA PRO A 35 13.16 4.87 -5.14
C PRO A 35 13.50 3.66 -4.25
N ILE A 36 14.47 2.86 -4.70
CA ILE A 36 15.00 1.76 -3.89
C ILE A 36 15.67 2.35 -2.65
N LEU A 37 15.29 1.83 -1.48
CA LEU A 37 15.84 2.15 -0.17
C LEU A 37 17.19 1.44 0.04
N ALA A 38 17.90 1.82 1.09
CA ALA A 38 19.23 1.26 1.41
C ALA A 38 19.23 -0.26 1.66
N ASP A 39 18.11 -0.83 2.07
CA ASP A 39 17.93 -2.28 2.28
C ASP A 39 17.49 -3.04 1.02
N GLY A 40 17.51 -2.37 -0.14
CA GLY A 40 17.10 -2.96 -1.42
C GLY A 40 15.59 -3.03 -1.62
N CYS A 41 14.77 -2.61 -0.67
CA CYS A 41 13.32 -2.59 -0.82
C CYS A 41 12.83 -1.31 -1.51
N ARG A 42 11.58 -1.33 -1.98
CA ARG A 42 10.84 -0.16 -2.44
C ARG A 42 9.61 0.03 -1.57
N GLU A 43 9.27 1.28 -1.30
CA GLU A 43 7.98 1.62 -0.73
C GLU A 43 6.98 1.94 -1.83
N VAL A 44 5.76 1.46 -1.67
CA VAL A 44 4.66 1.64 -2.60
C VAL A 44 3.46 2.14 -1.80
N TRP A 45 3.08 3.38 -2.03
CA TRP A 45 1.86 3.96 -1.51
C TRP A 45 0.73 3.73 -2.49
N ILE A 46 -0.41 3.26 -2.00
CA ILE A 46 -1.65 3.10 -2.76
C ILE A 46 -2.76 3.83 -2.02
N THR A 47 -3.24 4.92 -2.60
CA THR A 47 -4.44 5.62 -2.12
C THR A 47 -5.67 4.81 -2.50
N LEU A 48 -6.44 4.38 -1.51
CA LEU A 48 -7.68 3.61 -1.67
C LEU A 48 -8.93 4.50 -1.60
N GLU A 49 -8.95 5.47 -0.69
CA GLU A 49 -10.05 6.42 -0.53
C GLU A 49 -9.53 7.85 -0.40
N TRP A 50 -10.25 8.80 -0.99
CA TRP A 50 -9.98 10.23 -0.89
C TRP A 50 -11.27 11.04 -0.98
N GLN A 51 -11.18 12.31 -0.58
CA GLN A 51 -12.30 13.25 -0.69
C GLN A 51 -12.33 13.89 -2.09
N THR A 52 -11.67 15.03 -2.25
CA THR A 52 -11.71 15.84 -3.48
C THR A 52 -10.54 15.50 -4.41
N HIS A 53 -9.34 15.31 -3.84
CA HIS A 53 -8.14 14.97 -4.59
C HIS A 53 -7.39 13.80 -3.94
N PRO A 54 -6.55 13.05 -4.67
CA PRO A 54 -5.78 11.94 -4.11
C PRO A 54 -4.83 12.32 -2.97
N LYS A 55 -4.39 13.59 -2.94
CA LYS A 55 -3.62 14.17 -1.83
C LYS A 55 -4.44 14.33 -0.54
N ASP A 56 -5.76 14.41 -0.68
CA ASP A 56 -6.76 14.49 0.39
C ASP A 56 -7.30 13.07 0.71
N TRP A 57 -6.37 12.11 0.78
CA TRP A 57 -6.68 10.73 1.07
C TRP A 57 -7.23 10.57 2.50
N THR A 58 -8.14 9.61 2.64
CA THR A 58 -8.72 9.18 3.92
C THR A 58 -8.32 7.75 4.27
N CYS A 59 -7.99 6.94 3.27
CA CYS A 59 -7.52 5.57 3.44
C CYS A 59 -6.47 5.25 2.37
N GLY A 60 -5.38 4.60 2.77
CA GLY A 60 -4.37 4.11 1.85
C GLY A 60 -3.51 3.03 2.46
N VAL A 61 -2.76 2.34 1.61
CA VAL A 61 -1.86 1.26 2.01
C VAL A 61 -0.43 1.63 1.66
N LEU A 62 0.47 1.43 2.61
CA LEU A 62 1.90 1.50 2.40
C LEU A 62 2.48 0.08 2.41
N CYS A 63 2.95 -0.38 1.25
CA CYS A 63 3.68 -1.64 1.12
C CYS A 63 5.18 -1.39 1.02
N LYS A 64 5.98 -2.25 1.65
CA LYS A 64 7.42 -2.35 1.43
C LYS A 64 7.71 -3.66 0.71
N ILE A 65 8.32 -3.59 -0.47
CA ILE A 65 8.52 -4.73 -1.37
C ILE A 65 10.00 -4.90 -1.68
N ALA A 66 10.50 -6.14 -1.58
CA ALA A 66 11.86 -6.50 -1.95
C ALA A 66 12.04 -6.58 -3.49
N GLN A 67 13.29 -6.66 -3.96
CA GLN A 67 13.58 -6.69 -5.41
C GLN A 67 13.00 -7.90 -6.15
N ASP A 68 12.77 -9.00 -5.44
CA ASP A 68 12.13 -10.22 -5.94
C ASP A 68 10.60 -10.15 -5.91
N PHE A 69 10.04 -8.96 -5.64
CA PHE A 69 8.61 -8.69 -5.50
C PHE A 69 7.96 -9.32 -4.27
N GLN A 70 8.71 -9.77 -3.26
CA GLN A 70 8.10 -10.18 -2.00
C GLN A 70 7.71 -8.98 -1.14
N ILE A 71 6.46 -8.97 -0.67
CA ILE A 71 5.97 -7.96 0.30
C ILE A 71 6.62 -8.24 1.64
N GLN A 72 7.47 -7.34 2.10
CA GLN A 72 8.12 -7.38 3.41
C GLN A 72 7.20 -6.78 4.48
N GLN A 73 6.53 -5.66 4.15
CA GLN A 73 5.58 -5.01 5.06
C GLN A 73 4.37 -4.49 4.30
N CYS A 74 3.21 -4.47 4.95
CA CYS A 74 1.99 -3.85 4.43
C CYS A 74 1.23 -3.19 5.59
N ARG A 75 0.97 -1.89 5.47
CA ARG A 75 0.31 -1.07 6.49
C ARG A 75 -0.93 -0.42 5.92
N LEU A 76 -2.07 -0.59 6.59
CA LEU A 76 -3.28 0.17 6.28
C LEU A 76 -3.27 1.44 7.13
N LEU A 77 -3.27 2.59 6.46
CA LEU A 77 -3.29 3.90 7.11
C LEU A 77 -4.63 4.58 6.82
N THR A 78 -5.27 5.09 7.86
CA THR A 78 -6.44 5.95 7.74
C THR A 78 -6.14 7.34 8.30
N ARG A 79 -6.75 8.37 7.71
CA ARG A 79 -6.67 9.74 8.23
C ARG A 79 -7.99 10.08 8.92
N ASN A 80 -7.93 10.43 10.20
CA ASN A 80 -9.13 10.82 10.94
C ASN A 80 -9.57 12.25 10.57
N PHE A 81 -10.72 12.69 11.08
CA PHE A 81 -11.24 14.05 10.82
C PHE A 81 -10.35 15.18 11.36
N ALA A 82 -9.45 14.88 12.31
CA ALA A 82 -8.45 15.82 12.81
C ALA A 82 -7.17 15.87 11.95
N GLY A 83 -7.07 15.03 10.91
CA GLY A 83 -5.91 14.94 10.03
C GLY A 83 -4.81 14.00 10.52
N GLU A 84 -5.00 13.34 11.66
CA GLU A 84 -4.02 12.41 12.22
C GLU A 84 -4.02 11.09 11.44
N ILE A 85 -2.83 10.54 11.24
CA ILE A 85 -2.65 9.25 10.58
C ILE A 85 -2.72 8.16 11.64
N VAL A 86 -3.66 7.23 11.46
CA VAL A 86 -3.85 6.06 12.32
C VAL A 86 -3.48 4.81 11.53
N GLU A 87 -2.54 4.03 12.06
CA GLU A 87 -2.23 2.70 11.54
C GLU A 87 -3.29 1.70 12.04
N GLN A 88 -4.06 1.14 11.11
CA GLN A 88 -5.16 0.22 11.42
C GLN A 88 -4.73 -1.25 11.37
N PHE A 89 -3.68 -1.54 10.59
CA PHE A 89 -3.21 -2.90 10.37
C PHE A 89 -1.75 -2.91 9.95
N LEU A 90 -0.99 -3.87 10.48
CA LEU A 90 0.39 -4.17 10.07
C LEU A 90 0.51 -5.66 9.75
N TYR A 91 0.85 -5.97 8.51
CA TYR A 91 1.47 -7.23 8.15
C TYR A 91 2.98 -7.00 8.06
N ASP A 92 3.74 -7.74 8.85
CA ASP A 92 5.20 -7.79 8.80
C ASP A 92 5.58 -9.23 8.50
N VAL A 93 6.38 -9.46 7.45
CA VAL A 93 7.01 -10.76 7.28
C VAL A 93 7.99 -10.89 8.42
N ALA A 94 7.68 -11.75 9.40
CA ALA A 94 8.65 -12.12 10.41
C ALA A 94 9.89 -12.65 9.69
N ILE A 95 10.94 -11.83 9.63
CA ILE A 95 12.25 -12.28 9.20
C ILE A 95 12.65 -13.30 10.27
N GLY A 96 12.56 -14.58 9.92
CA GLY A 96 12.93 -15.67 10.81
C GLY A 96 14.33 -15.39 11.37
N SER A 97 14.39 -15.22 12.68
CA SER A 97 15.61 -15.22 13.48
C SER A 97 16.33 -16.57 13.37
#